data_AF-A0A383CCS4-F1
#
_entry.id   AF-A0A383CCS4-F1
#
_cell.length_a   1.000
_cell.length_b   1.000
_cell.length_c   1.000
_cell.angle_alpha   90.00
_cell.angle_beta   90.00
_cell.angle_gamma   90.00
#
_symmetry.space_group_name_H-M   'P 1'
#
loop_
_entity.id
_entity.type
_entity.pdbx_description
1 polymer ?
#
loop_
_entity_poly.entity_id
_entity_poly.type
_entity_poly.pdbx_seq_one_letter_code
_entity_poly.pdbx_strand_id
1 'polypeptide(L)'
;MYCGSCIHDNTLARALIRKGVDVALLPTYTPIRTDEEDVSEDRVFFGGINVYLQNKASLFRHTPWALDRLLDRPGLLNSLSRLSGSTSAEDLGSLTVSMLEGATGPHAKELEKLLVWLRDFKPDIVQLTNSMFVGFAGPIR
;
A
#
# COMPACT_ATOMS: atom_id res chain seq x y z
N MET A 1 -6.96 9.21 13.52
CA MET A 1 -8.25 9.07 12.80
C MET A 1 -8.16 7.78 11.99
N TYR A 2 -9.07 6.83 12.19
CA TYR A 2 -9.14 5.62 11.34
C TYR A 2 -10.12 5.91 10.21
N CYS A 3 -9.71 5.79 8.94
CA CYS A 3 -10.62 6.08 7.82
C CYS A 3 -11.68 4.98 7.59
N GLY A 4 -11.52 3.82 8.22
CA GLY A 4 -12.45 2.69 8.12
C GLY A 4 -12.33 1.87 6.82
N SER A 5 -11.65 2.38 5.79
CA SER A 5 -11.49 1.67 4.51
C SER A 5 -10.83 0.31 4.67
N CYS A 6 -9.74 0.21 5.45
CA CYS A 6 -9.07 -1.08 5.65
C CYS A 6 -9.95 -2.11 6.39
N ILE A 7 -10.83 -1.66 7.30
CA ILE A 7 -11.76 -2.55 8.03
C ILE A 7 -12.84 -3.04 7.06
N HIS A 8 -13.41 -2.13 6.26
CA HIS A 8 -14.38 -2.47 5.23
C HIS A 8 -13.82 -3.48 4.21
N ASP A 9 -12.62 -3.22 3.70
CA ASP A 9 -11.96 -4.07 2.71
C ASP A 9 -11.66 -5.46 3.29
N ASN A 10 -11.25 -5.54 4.57
CA ASN A 10 -11.07 -6.81 5.28
C ASN A 10 -12.39 -7.60 5.37
N THR A 11 -13.48 -6.97 5.84
CA THR A 11 -14.79 -7.62 5.94
C THR A 11 -15.28 -8.12 4.57
N LEU A 12 -15.08 -7.34 3.50
CA LEU A 12 -15.43 -7.73 2.14
C LEU A 12 -14.62 -8.94 1.66
N ALA A 13 -13.28 -8.88 1.80
CA ALA A 13 -12.39 -9.97 1.42
C ALA A 13 -12.75 -11.27 2.15
N ARG A 14 -12.99 -11.20 3.47
CA ARG A 14 -13.45 -12.36 4.27
C ARG A 14 -14.75 -12.95 3.75
N ALA A 15 -15.72 -12.10 3.42
CA ALA A 15 -17.02 -12.56 2.91
C ALA A 15 -16.89 -13.27 1.55
N LEU A 16 -15.99 -12.80 0.68
CA LEU A 16 -15.69 -13.42 -0.60
C LEU A 16 -14.95 -14.75 -0.44
N ILE A 17 -13.93 -14.81 0.42
CA ILE A 17 -13.18 -16.04 0.75
C ILE A 17 -14.13 -17.10 1.30
N ARG A 18 -15.05 -16.73 2.22
CA ARG A 18 -16.06 -17.66 2.75
C ARG A 18 -17.02 -18.21 1.69
N LYS A 19 -17.17 -17.53 0.56
CA LYS A 19 -17.94 -17.99 -0.60
C LYS A 19 -17.11 -18.83 -1.58
N GLY A 20 -15.83 -19.08 -1.28
CA GLY A 20 -14.92 -19.85 -2.13
C GLY A 20 -14.31 -19.05 -3.28
N VAL A 21 -14.35 -17.71 -3.21
CA VAL A 21 -13.65 -16.84 -4.16
C VAL A 21 -12.19 -16.71 -3.72
N ASP A 22 -11.26 -16.89 -4.66
CA ASP A 22 -9.83 -16.65 -4.41
C ASP A 22 -9.57 -15.14 -4.41
N VAL A 23 -9.17 -14.60 -3.26
CA VAL A 23 -9.01 -13.16 -3.03
C VAL A 23 -7.74 -12.92 -2.23
N ALA A 24 -6.88 -12.06 -2.75
CA ALA A 24 -5.78 -11.47 -2.00
C ALA A 24 -6.11 -10.02 -1.62
N LEU A 25 -6.09 -9.71 -0.32
CA LEU A 25 -6.20 -8.35 0.18
C LEU A 25 -4.80 -7.81 0.45
N LEU A 26 -4.40 -6.74 -0.22
CA LEU A 26 -3.05 -6.19 -0.15
C LEU A 26 -2.97 -4.97 0.77
N PRO A 27 -2.28 -5.04 1.92
CA PRO A 27 -1.99 -3.85 2.72
C PRO A 27 -1.09 -2.89 1.96
N THR A 28 -1.46 -1.62 1.92
CA THR A 28 -0.69 -0.59 1.21
C THR A 28 0.34 0.09 2.12
N TYR A 29 -0.06 1.00 2.99
CA TYR A 29 0.92 1.81 3.74
C TYR A 29 1.44 1.16 5.01
N THR A 30 0.60 0.37 5.66
CA THR A 30 0.87 -0.30 6.94
C THR A 30 0.10 -1.61 6.99
N PRO A 31 0.50 -2.56 7.86
CA PRO A 31 -0.36 -3.70 8.19
C PRO A 31 -1.76 -3.21 8.59
N ILE A 32 -2.78 -3.98 8.21
CA ILE A 32 -4.16 -3.64 8.54
C ILE A 32 -4.37 -3.80 10.05
N ARG A 33 -5.24 -2.97 10.60
CA ARG A 33 -5.72 -3.09 11.99
C ARG A 33 -7.22 -3.26 11.93
N THR A 34 -7.68 -4.44 12.32
CA THR A 34 -9.08 -4.83 12.30
C THR A 34 -9.42 -5.54 13.61
N ASP A 35 -10.67 -5.45 14.02
CA ASP A 35 -11.26 -6.19 15.15
C ASP A 35 -11.71 -7.61 14.76
N GLU A 36 -11.72 -7.87 13.45
CA GLU A 36 -11.95 -9.18 12.87
C GLU A 36 -10.64 -9.96 12.66
N GLU A 37 -10.76 -11.22 12.24
CA GLU A 37 -9.62 -11.95 11.69
C GLU A 37 -9.09 -11.20 10.47
N ASP A 38 -7.79 -10.92 10.46
CA ASP A 38 -7.11 -10.29 9.34
C ASP A 38 -6.85 -11.36 8.26
N VAL A 39 -7.38 -11.12 7.06
CA VAL A 39 -7.17 -11.99 5.88
C VAL A 39 -6.31 -11.32 4.81
N SER A 40 -5.64 -10.23 5.16
CA SER A 40 -4.70 -9.58 4.28
C SER A 40 -3.38 -10.33 4.17
N GLU A 41 -2.71 -10.14 3.03
CA GLU A 41 -1.37 -10.66 2.82
C GLU A 41 -0.39 -10.09 3.86
N ASP A 42 0.54 -10.93 4.34
CA ASP A 42 1.58 -10.49 5.29
C ASP A 42 2.52 -9.40 4.72
N ARG A 43 2.47 -9.21 3.39
CA ARG A 43 3.33 -8.27 2.66
C ARG A 43 2.64 -6.92 2.46
N VAL A 44 3.32 -5.87 2.88
CA VAL A 44 2.93 -4.47 2.66
C VAL A 44 3.53 -3.93 1.35
N PHE A 45 2.74 -3.21 0.56
CA PHE A 45 3.17 -2.54 -0.68
C PHE A 45 3.04 -1.03 -0.57
N PHE A 46 4.09 -0.25 -0.84
CA PHE A 46 4.13 1.18 -0.50
C PHE A 46 4.21 1.41 1.02
N GLY A 47 5.06 0.67 1.72
CA GLY A 47 5.22 0.85 3.17
C GLY A 47 5.57 2.28 3.53
N GLY A 48 4.93 2.80 4.58
CA GLY A 48 4.92 4.23 4.90
C GLY A 48 6.30 4.86 5.07
N ILE A 49 7.30 4.10 5.50
CA ILE A 49 8.70 4.57 5.58
C ILE A 49 9.27 4.81 4.19
N ASN A 50 9.16 3.83 3.30
CA ASN A 50 9.66 3.93 1.94
C ASN A 50 8.99 5.08 1.20
N VAL A 51 7.66 5.18 1.31
CA VAL A 51 6.88 6.27 0.74
C VAL A 51 7.36 7.63 1.26
N TYR A 52 7.47 7.79 2.58
CA TYR A 52 7.94 9.04 3.17
C TYR A 52 9.34 9.44 2.68
N LEU A 53 10.29 8.51 2.71
CA LEU A 53 11.67 8.76 2.29
C LEU A 53 11.77 9.06 0.80
N GLN A 54 11.02 8.36 -0.05
CA GLN A 54 10.97 8.62 -1.49
C GLN A 54 10.31 9.96 -1.83
N ASN A 55 9.31 10.38 -1.05
CA ASN A 55 8.67 11.68 -1.22
C ASN A 55 9.64 12.82 -0.86
N LYS A 56 10.37 12.69 0.27
CA LYS A 56 11.28 13.73 0.76
C LYS A 56 12.66 13.76 0.07
N ALA A 57 13.18 12.62 -0.37
CA ALA A 57 14.53 12.53 -0.93
C ALA A 57 14.58 11.61 -2.16
N SER A 58 15.04 12.17 -3.29
CA SER A 58 15.15 11.47 -4.58
C SER A 58 16.11 10.27 -4.55
N LEU A 59 17.08 10.25 -3.63
CA LEU A 59 18.01 9.14 -3.44
C LEU A 59 17.27 7.82 -3.16
N PHE A 60 16.25 7.86 -2.29
CA PHE A 60 15.48 6.66 -1.92
C PHE A 60 14.59 6.14 -3.05
N ARG A 61 14.41 6.91 -4.13
CA ARG A 61 13.70 6.43 -5.34
C ARG A 61 14.54 5.42 -6.13
N HIS A 62 15.86 5.43 -5.93
CA HIS A 62 16.83 4.61 -6.67
C HIS A 62 17.51 3.56 -5.78
N THR A 63 17.14 3.46 -4.50
CA THR A 63 17.70 2.42 -3.61
C THR A 63 17.29 1.02 -4.05
N PRO A 64 18.16 0.00 -3.85
CA PRO A 64 17.82 -1.39 -4.16
C PRO A 64 16.62 -1.90 -3.34
N TRP A 65 15.81 -2.76 -3.93
CA TRP A 65 14.61 -3.32 -3.27
C TRP A 65 14.90 -4.06 -1.97
N ALA A 66 16.10 -4.61 -1.81
CA ALA A 66 16.51 -5.28 -0.58
C ALA A 66 16.55 -4.32 0.63
N LEU A 67 16.96 -3.06 0.41
CA LEU A 67 16.93 -2.04 1.45
C LEU A 67 15.50 -1.68 1.81
N ASP A 68 14.65 -1.50 0.80
CA ASP A 68 13.25 -1.14 1.02
C ASP A 68 12.51 -2.23 1.79
N ARG A 69 12.80 -3.52 1.50
CA ARG A 69 12.23 -4.67 2.23
C ARG A 69 12.62 -4.70 3.71
N LEU A 70 13.78 -4.15 4.08
CA LEU A 70 14.17 -3.99 5.48
C LEU A 70 13.29 -2.94 6.17
N LEU A 71 12.97 -1.86 5.46
CA LEU A 71 12.12 -0.77 5.96
C LEU A 71 10.63 -1.18 6.04
N ASP A 72 10.18 -2.07 5.17
CA ASP A 72 8.81 -2.60 5.15
C ASP A 72 8.54 -3.67 6.22
N ARG A 73 9.48 -3.93 7.15
CA ARG A 73 9.27 -4.93 8.20
C ARG A 73 8.09 -4.54 9.10
N PRO A 74 7.13 -5.46 9.36
CA PRO A 74 5.94 -5.16 10.16
C PRO A 74 6.25 -4.54 11.52
N GLY A 75 7.32 -4.96 12.20
CA GLY A 75 7.72 -4.36 13.49
C GLY A 75 8.08 -2.88 13.41
N LEU A 76 8.74 -2.43 12.33
CA LEU A 76 9.06 -1.02 12.09
C LEU A 76 7.80 -0.24 11.72
N LEU A 77 7.00 -0.76 10.80
CA LEU A 77 5.75 -0.12 10.35
C LEU A 77 4.72 -0.01 11.49
N ASN A 78 4.59 -1.05 12.32
CA ASN A 78 3.72 -1.05 13.49
C ASN A 78 4.15 -0.01 14.53
N SER A 79 5.45 0.27 14.64
CA SER A 79 5.95 1.32 15.53
C SER A 79 5.56 2.71 15.01
N LEU A 80 5.58 2.92 13.69
CA LEU A 80 5.15 4.18 13.05
C LEU A 80 3.65 4.40 13.08
N SER A 81 2.84 3.35 12.97
CA SER A 81 1.38 3.47 13.13
C SER A 81 0.98 4.00 14.53
N ARG A 82 1.86 3.90 15.53
CA ARG A 82 1.65 4.53 16.86
C ARG A 82 1.98 6.03 16.87
N LEU A 83 2.75 6.51 15.88
CA LEU A 83 3.20 7.90 15.70
C LEU A 83 2.41 8.64 14.62
N SER A 84 1.50 7.98 13.89
CA SER A 84 0.78 8.50 12.72
C SER A 84 -0.23 9.62 13.01
N GLY A 85 -0.24 10.18 14.23
CA GLY A 85 -1.04 11.34 14.60
C GLY A 85 -0.41 12.69 14.24
N SER A 86 0.81 12.71 13.68
CA SER A 86 1.61 13.93 13.50
C SER A 86 1.80 14.41 12.06
N THR A 87 1.17 13.78 11.06
CA THR A 87 1.35 14.19 9.65
C THR A 87 0.62 15.50 9.38
N SER A 88 1.35 16.51 8.87
CA SER A 88 0.76 17.80 8.49
C SER A 88 -0.17 17.65 7.28
N ALA A 89 -1.18 18.52 7.18
CA ALA A 89 -2.10 18.53 6.02
C ALA A 89 -1.36 18.82 4.70
N GLU A 90 -0.30 19.63 4.75
CA GLU A 90 0.55 19.94 3.61
C GLU A 90 1.31 18.70 3.11
N ASP A 91 1.92 17.94 4.04
CA ASP A 91 2.60 16.69 3.70
C ASP A 91 1.62 15.66 3.12
N LEU A 92 0.41 15.54 3.68
CA LEU A 92 -0.65 14.67 3.17
C LEU A 92 -1.11 15.06 1.76
N GLY A 93 -1.26 16.37 1.50
CA GLY A 93 -1.63 16.88 0.17
C GLY A 93 -0.56 16.56 -0.87
N SER A 94 0.70 16.86 -0.56
CA SER A 94 1.82 16.56 -1.47
C SER A 94 1.92 15.05 -1.76
N LEU A 95 1.77 14.21 -0.73
CA LEU A 95 1.79 12.76 -0.88
C LEU A 95 0.64 12.29 -1.76
N THR A 96 -0.57 12.83 -1.56
CA THR A 96 -1.74 12.46 -2.37
C THR A 96 -1.48 12.72 -3.85
N VAL A 97 -0.92 13.88 -4.21
CA VAL A 97 -0.54 14.20 -5.59
C VAL A 97 0.50 13.20 -6.11
N SER A 98 1.56 12.94 -5.35
CA SER A 98 2.61 11.98 -5.73
C SER A 98 2.06 10.56 -5.99
N MET A 99 1.02 10.13 -5.25
CA MET A 99 0.37 8.83 -5.48
C MET A 99 -0.46 8.81 -6.78
N LEU A 100 -1.15 9.91 -7.09
CA LEU A 100 -1.95 10.06 -8.31
C LEU A 100 -1.09 10.06 -9.58
N GLU A 101 0.15 10.54 -9.51
CA GLU A 101 1.12 10.51 -10.61
C GLU A 101 1.54 9.09 -11.01
N GLY A 102 1.31 8.08 -10.14
CA GLY A 102 1.53 6.67 -10.46
C GLY A 102 2.94 6.38 -11.00
N ALA A 103 3.01 5.82 -12.21
CA ALA A 103 4.28 5.40 -12.83
C ALA A 103 5.23 6.54 -13.21
N THR A 104 4.75 7.79 -13.30
CA THR A 104 5.60 8.95 -13.58
C THR A 104 6.00 9.70 -12.32
N GLY A 105 5.47 9.30 -11.16
CA GLY A 105 5.65 9.98 -9.89
C GLY A 105 6.83 9.48 -9.05
N PRO A 106 7.07 10.10 -7.88
CA PRO A 106 8.11 9.73 -6.92
C PRO A 106 8.05 8.27 -6.44
N HIS A 107 6.87 7.65 -6.49
CA HIS A 107 6.60 6.30 -5.99
C HIS A 107 6.55 5.24 -7.09
N ALA A 108 7.01 5.55 -8.31
CA ALA A 108 7.05 4.62 -9.42
C ALA A 108 7.75 3.28 -9.09
N LYS A 109 8.79 3.32 -8.24
CA LYS A 109 9.49 2.12 -7.76
C LYS A 109 8.59 1.20 -6.93
N GLU A 110 7.75 1.75 -6.06
CA GLU A 110 6.80 0.94 -5.28
C GLU A 110 5.72 0.33 -6.18
N LEU A 111 5.27 1.09 -7.18
CA LEU A 111 4.34 0.60 -8.18
C LEU A 111 4.96 -0.55 -9.00
N GLU A 112 6.22 -0.44 -9.39
CA GLU A 112 6.92 -1.52 -10.09
C GLU A 112 6.96 -2.81 -9.26
N LYS A 113 7.22 -2.73 -7.95
CA LYS A 113 7.19 -3.90 -7.06
C LYS A 113 5.80 -4.55 -7.00
N LEU A 114 4.73 -3.74 -6.98
CA LEU A 114 3.36 -4.22 -7.04
C LEU A 114 3.10 -4.92 -8.37
N LEU A 115 3.51 -4.33 -9.49
CA LEU A 115 3.32 -4.90 -10.82
C LEU A 115 4.07 -6.23 -10.98
N VAL A 116 5.28 -6.35 -10.45
CA VAL A 116 6.02 -7.63 -10.45
C VAL A 116 5.27 -8.69 -9.67
N TRP A 117 4.75 -8.35 -8.48
CA TRP A 117 3.96 -9.30 -7.71
C TRP A 117 2.67 -9.70 -8.42
N LEU A 118 1.96 -8.75 -9.04
CA LEU A 118 0.73 -9.02 -9.80
C LEU A 118 0.98 -9.94 -11.01
N ARG A 119 2.15 -9.87 -11.65
CA ARG A 119 2.51 -10.79 -12.76
C ARG A 119 2.65 -12.24 -12.30
N ASP A 120 3.09 -12.45 -11.07
CA ASP A 120 3.21 -13.78 -10.49
C ASP A 120 1.85 -14.27 -9.96
N PHE A 121 1.08 -13.37 -9.32
CA PHE A 121 -0.23 -13.67 -8.74
C PHE A 121 -1.32 -13.89 -9.80
N LYS A 122 -1.27 -13.16 -10.93
CA LYS A 122 -2.19 -13.28 -12.09
C LYS A 122 -3.68 -13.21 -11.74
N PRO A 123 -4.15 -12.11 -11.12
CA PRO A 123 -5.56 -11.98 -10.78
C PRO A 123 -6.43 -11.74 -12.03
N ASP A 124 -7.66 -12.27 -12.02
CA ASP A 124 -8.66 -11.95 -13.05
C ASP A 124 -9.18 -10.51 -12.93
N ILE A 125 -9.23 -9.98 -11.69
CA ILE A 125 -9.76 -8.66 -11.37
C ILE A 125 -8.86 -7.99 -10.33
N VAL A 126 -8.49 -6.74 -10.57
CA VAL A 126 -7.84 -5.89 -9.57
C VAL A 126 -8.81 -4.78 -9.14
N GLN A 127 -9.18 -4.79 -7.86
CA GLN A 127 -10.03 -3.76 -7.27
C GLN A 127 -9.16 -2.70 -6.57
N LEU A 128 -9.19 -1.47 -7.07
CA LEU A 128 -8.60 -0.32 -6.40
C LEU A 128 -9.62 0.26 -5.41
N THR A 129 -9.46 -0.02 -4.11
CA THR A 129 -10.49 0.27 -3.09
C THR A 129 -10.60 1.75 -2.71
N ASN A 130 -9.71 2.59 -3.24
CA ASN A 130 -9.70 4.03 -3.00
C ASN A 130 -9.28 4.81 -4.25
N SER A 131 -9.91 5.98 -4.47
CA SER A 131 -9.61 6.86 -5.62
C SER A 131 -8.17 7.39 -5.64
N MET A 132 -7.48 7.42 -4.50
CA MET A 132 -6.05 7.77 -4.42
C MET A 132 -5.16 6.84 -5.26
N PHE A 133 -5.63 5.63 -5.57
CA PHE A 133 -4.89 4.65 -6.36
C PHE A 133 -5.20 4.72 -7.86
N VAL A 134 -5.99 5.70 -8.32
CA VAL A 134 -6.36 5.80 -9.75
C VAL A 134 -5.14 5.89 -10.68
N GLY A 135 -4.02 6.45 -10.22
CA GLY A 135 -2.74 6.47 -10.94
C GLY A 135 -2.16 5.09 -11.24
N PHE A 136 -2.65 4.04 -10.59
CA PHE A 136 -2.18 2.66 -10.77
C PHE A 136 -2.94 1.94 -11.87
N ALA A 137 -4.13 2.43 -12.24
CA ALA A 137 -5.02 1.75 -13.17
C ALA A 137 -4.41 1.58 -14.58
N GLY A 138 -3.65 2.56 -15.05
CA GLY A 138 -2.96 2.47 -16.34
C GLY A 138 -1.87 1.39 -16.35
N PRO A 139 -0.95 1.40 -15.38
CA PRO A 139 0.13 0.41 -15.28
C PRO A 139 -0.29 -1.03 -14.94
N ILE A 140 -1.41 -1.24 -14.26
CA ILE A 140 -1.92 -2.58 -13.86
C ILE A 140 -2.58 -3.36 -15.02
N ARG A 141 -2.78 -2.72 -16.18
CA ARG A 141 -3.42 -3.32 -17.36
C ARG A 141 -2.75 -4.59 -17.87
#